data_AF-A0A7K2B095-F1
#
_entry.id   AF-A0A7K2B095-F1
#
_cell.length_a   1.000
_cell.length_b   1.000
_cell.length_c   1.000
_cell.angle_alpha   90.00
_cell.angle_beta   90.00
_cell.angle_gamma   90.00
#
_symmetry.space_group_name_H-M   'P 1'
#
loop_
_entity.id
_entity.type
_entity.pdbx_description
1 polymer ?
#
loop_
_entity_poly.entity_id
_entity_poly.type
_entity_poly.pdbx_seq_one_letter_code
_entity_poly.pdbx_strand_id
1 'polypeptide(L)'
;MLSTSLPRSSWWCCSPCERASAEPSHRAGFPAPGPVSTTVGGVELSPDVLRDARFTERFRGYDAAEVDAFLSEAAEALEELVAERSAPMAALAAEQARLAIEEVRQQTLEEVAELQTRRDELVQAIAALELMLADRRRGLVEALALIDAAGEPATDSGDGAAPEGAPEVGGDDEADAEGGDEAEVEGSDDAGTEGGDGAEVDAGDEAGAEGGD
;
A
#
# COMPACT_ATOMS: atom_id res chain seq x y z
N MET A 1 12.70 -30.29 27.68
CA MET A 1 12.84 -29.47 28.91
C MET A 1 13.89 -28.41 28.61
N LEU A 2 13.64 -27.11 28.45
CA LEU A 2 12.52 -26.21 28.76
C LEU A 2 12.51 -25.12 27.67
N SER A 3 11.34 -24.71 27.18
CA SER A 3 11.17 -23.57 26.27
C SER A 3 10.38 -22.49 27.02
N THR A 4 10.95 -21.31 27.19
CA THR A 4 10.38 -20.20 27.96
C THR A 4 9.70 -19.20 27.02
N SER A 5 8.36 -19.20 27.09
CA SER A 5 7.47 -18.27 26.39
C SER A 5 7.10 -17.11 27.32
N LEU A 6 7.22 -15.87 26.84
CA LEU A 6 6.82 -14.65 27.53
C LEU A 6 5.40 -14.23 27.08
N PRO A 7 4.46 -13.96 28.01
CA PRO A 7 3.16 -13.39 27.65
C PRO A 7 3.26 -11.87 27.42
N ARG A 8 2.76 -11.42 26.26
CA ARG A 8 2.48 -10.01 25.97
C ARG A 8 1.21 -9.60 26.68
N SER A 9 1.36 -8.68 27.63
CA SER A 9 0.28 -8.02 28.37
C SER A 9 -0.60 -7.16 27.46
N SER A 10 -1.88 -7.47 27.52
CA SER A 10 -3.05 -6.76 27.00
C SER A 10 -3.32 -5.50 27.83
N TRP A 11 -3.46 -4.36 27.15
CA TRP A 11 -4.09 -3.17 27.71
C TRP A 11 -5.33 -2.83 26.86
N TRP A 12 -6.46 -3.04 27.52
CA TRP A 12 -7.80 -2.45 27.38
C TRP A 12 -7.80 -0.97 26.96
N CYS A 13 -8.85 -0.31 26.49
CA CYS A 13 -10.16 -0.62 25.88
C CYS A 13 -10.80 0.75 25.52
N CYS A 14 -11.66 0.78 24.51
CA CYS A 14 -12.81 1.69 24.33
C CYS A 14 -12.66 3.24 24.37
N SER A 15 -12.83 3.88 23.21
CA SER A 15 -14.01 4.73 22.99
C SER A 15 -14.25 5.05 21.50
N PRO A 16 -15.49 5.41 21.11
CA PRO A 16 -16.01 5.28 19.76
C PRO A 16 -15.77 6.54 18.94
N CYS A 17 -14.82 6.52 18.01
CA CYS A 17 -14.74 7.55 16.98
C CYS A 17 -15.49 7.08 15.75
N GLU A 18 -16.73 7.52 15.69
CA GLU A 18 -17.33 8.15 14.52
C GLU A 18 -16.97 7.54 13.17
N ARG A 19 -17.95 6.80 12.64
CA ARG A 19 -18.13 6.47 11.25
C ARG A 19 -18.17 7.77 10.42
N ALA A 20 -17.00 8.36 10.17
CA ALA A 20 -16.80 9.21 9.02
C ALA A 20 -16.75 8.27 7.82
N SER A 21 -17.84 8.26 7.06
CA SER A 21 -17.81 7.85 5.66
C SER A 21 -16.70 8.64 4.97
N ALA A 22 -15.49 8.09 4.91
CA ALA A 22 -14.51 8.50 3.93
C ALA A 22 -15.07 8.01 2.60
N GLU A 23 -15.74 8.94 1.92
CA GLU A 23 -16.02 8.84 0.50
C GLU A 23 -14.78 8.29 -0.20
N PRO A 24 -14.91 7.30 -1.10
CA PRO A 24 -13.81 6.92 -1.97
C PRO A 24 -13.46 8.17 -2.78
N SER A 25 -12.43 8.89 -2.31
CA SER A 25 -11.84 10.01 -3.02
C SER A 25 -11.54 9.49 -4.41
N HIS A 26 -12.31 10.01 -5.37
CA HIS A 26 -12.20 9.72 -6.77
C HIS A 26 -10.73 9.85 -7.12
N ARG A 27 -10.06 8.69 -7.23
CA ARG A 27 -8.77 8.56 -7.89
C ARG A 27 -9.03 9.22 -9.23
N ALA A 28 -8.50 10.42 -9.41
CA ALA A 28 -8.57 11.14 -10.65
C ALA A 28 -7.92 10.23 -11.67
N GLY A 29 -8.75 9.45 -12.37
CA GLY A 29 -8.36 8.75 -13.56
C GLY A 29 -7.82 9.86 -14.43
N PHE A 30 -6.52 9.84 -14.66
CA PHE A 30 -5.92 10.63 -15.72
C PHE A 30 -6.82 10.42 -16.93
N PRO A 31 -7.46 11.47 -17.47
CA PRO A 31 -8.29 11.31 -18.64
C PRO A 31 -7.36 10.67 -19.68
N ALA A 32 -7.72 9.46 -20.13
CA ALA A 32 -7.07 8.86 -21.27
C ALA A 32 -7.02 9.97 -22.35
N PRO A 33 -5.87 10.20 -23.00
CA PRO A 33 -5.76 11.24 -24.01
C PRO A 33 -6.87 10.97 -25.04
N GLY A 34 -7.87 11.85 -25.05
CA GLY A 34 -8.99 11.73 -25.96
C GLY A 34 -8.47 11.76 -27.41
N PRO A 35 -9.16 11.10 -28.35
CA PRO A 35 -8.76 11.13 -29.75
C PRO A 35 -8.65 12.58 -30.21
N VAL A 36 -7.50 12.91 -30.80
CA VAL A 36 -7.17 14.26 -31.25
C VAL A 36 -8.03 14.57 -32.48
N SER A 37 -9.14 15.28 -32.27
CA SER A 37 -10.04 15.67 -33.36
C SER A 37 -9.48 16.85 -34.14
N THR A 38 -9.52 16.76 -35.46
CA THR A 38 -9.18 17.89 -36.34
C THR A 38 -10.46 18.57 -36.79
N THR A 39 -10.63 19.84 -36.45
CA THR A 39 -11.80 20.62 -36.85
C THR A 39 -11.61 21.28 -38.21
N VAL A 40 -12.48 20.98 -39.18
CA VAL A 40 -12.55 21.68 -40.48
C VAL A 40 -13.94 22.32 -40.60
N GLY A 41 -13.99 23.64 -40.76
CA GLY A 41 -15.27 24.36 -40.87
C GLY A 41 -16.20 24.27 -39.65
N GLY A 42 -15.65 23.91 -38.47
CA GLY A 42 -16.42 23.72 -37.23
C GLY A 42 -16.94 22.30 -37.00
N VAL A 43 -16.60 21.34 -37.87
CA VAL A 43 -16.91 19.92 -37.68
C VAL A 43 -15.65 19.18 -37.24
N GLU A 44 -15.73 18.44 -36.12
CA GLU A 44 -14.69 17.51 -35.70
C GLU A 44 -14.68 16.30 -36.65
N LEU A 45 -13.59 16.17 -37.40
CA LEU A 45 -13.33 15.03 -38.24
C LEU A 45 -12.40 14.08 -37.47
N SER A 46 -12.91 12.87 -37.24
CA SER A 46 -12.16 11.73 -36.72
C SER A 46 -12.18 10.64 -37.80
N PRO A 47 -11.13 9.79 -37.89
CA PRO A 47 -11.15 8.61 -38.76
C PRO A 47 -12.40 7.74 -38.61
N ASP A 48 -12.86 7.56 -37.37
CA ASP A 48 -14.08 6.79 -37.08
C ASP A 48 -15.33 7.44 -37.69
N VAL A 49 -15.40 8.77 -37.67
CA VAL A 49 -16.51 9.54 -38.26
C VAL A 49 -16.55 9.37 -39.78
N LEU A 50 -15.40 9.23 -40.43
CA LEU A 50 -15.32 8.98 -41.88
C LEU A 50 -15.77 7.55 -42.22
N ARG A 51 -15.40 6.56 -41.40
CA ARG A 51 -15.82 5.15 -41.56
C ARG A 51 -17.31 4.96 -41.32
N ASP A 52 -17.87 5.68 -40.36
CA ASP A 52 -19.30 5.59 -39.99
C ASP A 52 -20.19 6.51 -40.82
N ALA A 53 -19.62 7.31 -41.72
CA ALA A 53 -20.37 8.26 -42.54
C ALA A 53 -21.39 7.52 -43.42
N ARG A 54 -22.65 7.99 -43.40
CA ARG A 54 -23.73 7.44 -44.24
C ARG A 54 -24.34 8.53 -45.11
N PHE A 55 -24.51 8.23 -46.38
CA PHE A 55 -25.12 9.12 -47.35
C PHE A 55 -26.46 8.58 -47.84
N THR A 56 -27.42 9.47 -48.09
CA THR A 56 -28.70 9.10 -48.70
C THR A 56 -28.53 8.90 -50.21
N GLU A 57 -28.95 7.75 -50.73
CA GLU A 57 -28.90 7.44 -52.15
C GLU A 57 -29.86 8.34 -52.96
N ARG A 58 -29.41 8.84 -54.12
CA ARG A 58 -30.21 9.71 -55.01
C ARG A 58 -30.15 9.19 -56.44
N PHE A 59 -31.20 9.45 -57.22
CA PHE A 59 -31.38 8.98 -58.60
C PHE A 59 -30.26 9.40 -59.59
N ARG A 60 -29.39 10.34 -59.21
CA ARG A 60 -28.12 10.68 -59.86
C ARG A 60 -27.11 11.06 -58.75
N GLY A 61 -25.92 10.48 -58.79
CA GLY A 61 -24.89 10.71 -57.77
C GLY A 61 -23.56 10.06 -58.13
N TYR A 62 -22.59 10.17 -57.22
CA TYR A 62 -21.34 9.40 -57.26
C TYR A 62 -21.62 7.92 -57.04
N ASP A 63 -20.76 7.06 -57.55
CA ASP A 63 -20.82 5.63 -57.29
C ASP A 63 -20.51 5.35 -55.80
N ALA A 64 -21.36 4.56 -55.14
CA ALA A 64 -21.23 4.35 -53.70
C ALA A 64 -19.93 3.62 -53.35
N ALA A 65 -19.52 2.63 -54.15
CA ALA A 65 -18.30 1.88 -53.90
C ALA A 65 -17.04 2.74 -54.06
N GLU A 66 -17.02 3.66 -55.04
CA GLU A 66 -15.95 4.64 -55.19
C GLU A 66 -15.87 5.61 -54.00
N VAL A 67 -17.02 6.09 -53.51
CA VAL A 67 -17.07 6.97 -52.33
C VAL A 67 -16.58 6.24 -51.08
N ASP A 68 -17.02 5.00 -50.85
CA ASP A 68 -16.59 4.21 -49.70
C ASP A 68 -15.08 3.91 -49.73
N ALA A 69 -14.55 3.59 -50.92
CA ALA A 69 -13.11 3.39 -51.12
C ALA A 69 -12.32 4.66 -50.81
N PHE A 70 -12.78 5.80 -51.31
CA PHE A 70 -12.16 7.10 -51.02
C PHE A 70 -12.20 7.46 -49.53
N LEU A 71 -13.33 7.24 -48.85
CA LEU A 71 -13.45 7.53 -47.42
C LEU A 71 -12.58 6.63 -46.55
N SER A 72 -12.38 5.37 -46.96
CA SER A 72 -11.46 4.46 -46.30
C SER A 72 -10.02 4.95 -46.40
N GLU A 73 -9.57 5.32 -47.61
CA GLU A 73 -8.24 5.90 -47.84
C GLU A 73 -8.05 7.22 -47.06
N ALA A 74 -9.07 8.07 -47.05
CA ALA A 74 -9.05 9.33 -46.31
C ALA A 74 -8.98 9.12 -44.78
N ALA A 75 -9.66 8.10 -44.25
CA ALA A 75 -9.60 7.74 -42.84
C ALA A 75 -8.19 7.25 -42.45
N GLU A 76 -7.58 6.40 -43.27
CA GLU A 76 -6.21 5.90 -43.06
C GLU A 76 -5.19 7.05 -43.09
N ALA A 77 -5.27 7.94 -44.09
CA ALA A 77 -4.39 9.11 -44.17
C ALA A 77 -4.56 10.06 -42.96
N LEU A 78 -5.79 10.17 -42.44
CA LEU A 78 -6.05 10.98 -41.25
C LEU A 78 -5.48 10.32 -39.99
N GLU A 79 -5.59 8.99 -39.84
CA GLU A 79 -4.96 8.25 -38.73
C GLU A 79 -3.45 8.45 -38.71
N GLU A 80 -2.80 8.32 -39.87
CA GLU A 80 -1.36 8.54 -40.01
C GLU A 80 -0.97 9.97 -39.58
N LEU A 81 -1.67 10.98 -40.09
CA LEU A 81 -1.41 12.38 -39.75
C LEU A 81 -1.62 12.66 -38.26
N VAL A 82 -2.67 12.09 -37.66
CA VAL A 82 -2.95 12.22 -36.22
C VAL A 82 -1.87 11.52 -35.41
N ALA A 83 -1.43 10.33 -35.81
CA ALA A 83 -0.36 9.59 -35.15
C ALA A 83 0.97 10.38 -35.21
N GLU A 84 1.36 10.86 -36.39
CA GLU A 84 2.58 11.66 -36.58
C GLU A 84 2.54 12.93 -35.71
N ARG A 85 1.41 13.63 -35.70
CA ARG A 85 1.25 14.86 -34.92
C ARG A 85 1.20 14.63 -33.41
N SER A 86 0.59 13.53 -32.97
CA SER A 86 0.41 13.22 -31.54
C SER A 86 1.61 12.51 -30.92
N ALA A 87 2.43 11.80 -31.70
CA ALA A 87 3.65 11.12 -31.24
C ALA A 87 4.59 12.00 -30.38
N PRO A 88 4.99 13.23 -30.79
CA PRO A 88 5.85 14.06 -29.95
C PRO A 88 5.15 14.51 -28.66
N MET A 89 3.84 14.76 -28.71
CA MET A 89 3.06 15.12 -27.50
C MET A 89 2.97 13.94 -26.53
N ALA A 90 2.77 12.72 -27.05
CA ALA A 90 2.76 11.50 -26.26
C ALA A 90 4.14 11.22 -25.61
N ALA A 91 5.23 11.46 -26.35
CA ALA A 91 6.59 11.34 -25.82
C ALA A 91 6.85 12.32 -24.67
N LEU A 92 6.47 13.59 -24.83
CA LEU A 92 6.57 14.59 -23.76
C LEU A 92 5.71 14.23 -22.55
N ALA A 93 4.49 13.75 -22.76
CA ALA A 93 3.63 13.29 -21.68
C ALA A 93 4.25 12.10 -20.91
N ALA A 94 4.90 11.17 -21.62
CA ALA A 94 5.61 10.06 -21.00
C ALA A 94 6.83 10.52 -20.18
N GLU A 95 7.60 11.51 -20.66
CA GLU A 95 8.69 12.10 -19.88
C GLU A 95 8.19 12.82 -18.64
N GLN A 96 7.11 13.60 -18.76
CA GLN A 96 6.47 14.25 -17.62
C GLN A 96 5.99 13.23 -16.59
N ALA A 97 5.37 12.13 -17.04
CA ALA A 97 4.94 11.06 -16.15
C ALA A 97 6.13 10.41 -15.40
N ARG A 98 7.27 10.20 -16.09
CA ARG A 98 8.49 9.67 -15.45
C ARG A 98 9.02 10.63 -14.37
N LEU A 99 9.09 11.93 -14.66
CA LEU A 99 9.53 12.93 -13.70
C LEU A 99 8.59 13.01 -12.49
N ALA A 100 7.27 12.97 -12.71
CA ALA A 100 6.29 12.98 -11.64
C ALA A 100 6.41 11.74 -10.73
N ILE A 101 6.66 10.55 -11.31
CA ILE A 101 6.89 9.33 -10.54
C ILE A 101 8.16 9.45 -9.69
N GLU A 102 9.25 9.98 -10.25
CA GLU A 102 10.51 10.17 -9.53
C GLU A 102 10.36 11.21 -8.41
N GLU A 103 9.61 12.28 -8.64
CA GLU A 103 9.30 13.28 -7.60
C GLU A 103 8.54 12.66 -6.42
N VAL A 104 7.48 11.89 -6.69
CA VAL A 104 6.73 11.18 -5.65
C VAL A 104 7.64 10.20 -4.91
N ARG A 105 8.50 9.47 -5.63
CA ARG A 105 9.48 8.57 -5.01
C ARG A 105 10.40 9.32 -4.05
N GLN A 106 10.93 10.48 -4.44
CA GLN A 106 11.81 11.28 -3.60
C GLN A 106 11.08 11.78 -2.34
N GLN A 107 9.86 12.29 -2.49
CA GLN A 107 9.02 12.70 -1.36
C GLN A 107 8.82 11.54 -0.37
N THR A 108 8.50 10.34 -0.87
CA THR A 108 8.31 9.18 0.02
C THR A 108 9.60 8.77 0.74
N LEU A 109 10.77 8.92 0.13
CA LEU A 109 12.05 8.64 0.78
C LEU A 109 12.37 9.65 1.88
N GLU A 110 12.05 10.93 1.65
CA GLU A 110 12.20 11.99 2.65
C GLU A 110 11.27 11.75 3.84
N GLU A 111 9.98 11.47 3.60
CA GLU A 111 9.02 11.14 4.67
C GLU A 111 9.47 9.92 5.49
N VAL A 112 9.98 8.87 4.82
CA VAL A 112 10.51 7.69 5.53
C VAL A 112 11.74 8.05 6.38
N ALA A 113 12.62 8.92 5.89
CA ALA A 113 13.79 9.37 6.66
C ALA A 113 13.39 10.21 7.88
N GLU A 114 12.39 11.08 7.75
CA GLU A 114 11.82 11.84 8.87
C GLU A 114 11.19 10.92 9.91
N LEU A 115 10.37 9.95 9.48
CA LEU A 115 9.75 8.98 10.37
C LEU A 115 10.77 8.09 11.08
N GLN A 116 11.86 7.72 10.40
CA GLN A 116 12.97 6.99 11.02
C GLN A 116 13.66 7.81 12.10
N THR A 117 13.93 9.09 11.81
CA THR A 117 14.49 10.02 12.80
C THR A 117 13.57 10.12 14.01
N ARG A 118 12.25 10.27 13.79
CA ARG A 118 11.26 10.35 14.87
C ARG A 118 11.17 9.06 15.69
N ARG A 119 11.25 7.90 15.04
CA ARG A 119 11.32 6.60 15.71
C ARG A 119 12.55 6.54 16.61
N ASP A 120 13.71 6.94 16.11
CA ASP A 120 14.96 6.86 16.86
C ASP A 120 14.95 7.81 18.07
N GLU A 121 14.37 9.01 17.94
CA GLU A 121 14.10 9.92 19.07
C GLU A 121 13.22 9.28 20.15
N LEU A 122 12.12 8.62 19.74
CA LEU A 122 11.22 7.97 20.69
C LEU A 122 11.89 6.78 21.40
N VAL A 123 12.70 6.01 20.68
CA VAL A 123 13.50 4.92 21.27
C VAL A 123 14.47 5.47 22.31
N GLN A 124 15.16 6.57 22.01
CA GLN A 124 16.05 7.24 22.97
C GLN A 124 15.29 7.76 24.20
N ALA A 125 14.11 8.35 24.00
CA ALA A 125 13.28 8.84 25.10
C ALA A 125 12.80 7.70 26.01
N ILE A 126 12.41 6.56 25.43
CA ILE A 126 12.03 5.35 26.19
C ILE A 126 13.22 4.86 27.02
N ALA A 127 14.40 4.72 26.41
CA ALA A 127 15.60 4.28 27.12
C ALA A 127 15.97 5.24 28.28
N ALA A 128 15.83 6.55 28.08
CA ALA A 128 16.05 7.55 29.12
C ALA A 128 15.03 7.42 30.27
N LEU A 129 13.76 7.21 29.96
CA LEU A 129 12.71 6.97 30.97
C LEU A 129 12.96 5.69 31.76
N GLU A 130 13.35 4.61 31.08
CA GLU A 130 13.70 3.34 31.73
C GLU A 130 14.87 3.52 32.70
N LEU A 131 15.90 4.28 32.31
CA LEU A 131 17.02 4.62 33.18
C LEU A 131 16.56 5.40 34.42
N MET A 132 15.77 6.46 34.24
CA MET A 132 15.23 7.25 35.36
C MET A 132 14.37 6.42 36.31
N LEU A 133 13.56 5.50 35.78
CA LEU A 133 12.73 4.59 36.58
C LEU A 133 13.58 3.57 37.33
N ALA A 134 14.65 3.05 36.73
CA ALA A 134 15.58 2.14 37.38
C ALA A 134 16.30 2.82 38.56
N ASP A 135 16.77 4.04 38.38
CA ASP A 135 17.40 4.83 39.44
C ASP A 135 16.42 5.15 40.56
N ARG A 136 15.18 5.54 40.22
CA ARG A 136 14.14 5.79 41.22
C ARG A 136 13.77 4.54 42.00
N ARG A 137 13.66 3.37 41.34
CA ARG A 137 13.44 2.08 42.01
C ARG A 137 14.56 1.76 42.97
N ARG A 138 15.83 1.97 42.58
CA ARG A 138 16.99 1.77 43.45
C ARG A 138 16.91 2.65 44.70
N GLY A 139 16.62 3.94 44.54
CA GLY A 139 16.48 4.87 45.66
C GLY A 139 15.35 4.50 46.62
N LEU A 140 14.22 3.98 46.10
CA LEU A 140 13.13 3.49 46.95
C LEU A 140 13.54 2.25 47.76
N VAL A 141 14.26 1.30 47.15
CA VAL A 141 14.76 0.11 47.84
C VAL A 141 15.75 0.50 48.94
N GLU A 142 16.66 1.43 48.66
CA GLU A 142 17.62 1.94 49.66
C GLU A 142 16.92 2.66 50.81
N ALA A 143 15.92 3.50 50.52
CA ALA A 143 15.12 4.17 51.55
C ALA A 143 14.36 3.17 52.44
N LEU A 144 13.79 2.11 51.86
CA LEU A 144 13.14 1.04 52.63
C LEU A 144 14.14 0.29 53.53
N ALA A 145 15.32 -0.04 53.01
CA ALA A 145 16.37 -0.68 53.80
C ALA A 145 16.82 0.18 54.99
N LEU A 146 16.86 1.52 54.83
CA LEU A 146 17.15 2.44 55.93
C LEU A 146 16.03 2.46 56.99
N ILE A 147 14.76 2.36 56.59
CA ILE A 147 13.64 2.27 57.52
C ILE A 147 13.70 0.96 58.32
N ASP A 148 13.96 -0.17 57.66
CA ASP A 148 14.09 -1.48 58.31
C ASP A 148 15.28 -1.50 59.29
N ALA A 149 16.41 -0.87 58.93
CA ALA A 149 17.57 -0.75 59.81
C ALA A 149 17.33 0.19 61.00
N ALA A 150 16.51 1.23 60.84
CA ALA A 150 16.12 2.13 61.93
C ALA A 150 15.05 1.51 62.84
N GLY A 151 14.22 0.61 62.30
CA GLY A 151 13.29 -0.22 63.03
C GLY A 151 13.98 -1.38 63.74
N GLU A 152 14.95 -1.11 64.61
CA GLU A 152 15.44 -2.16 65.51
C GLU A 152 14.25 -2.74 66.29
N PRO A 153 14.15 -4.08 66.39
CA PRO A 153 13.05 -4.69 67.10
C PRO A 153 13.19 -4.30 68.57
N ALA A 154 12.23 -3.52 69.07
CA ALA A 154 11.92 -3.58 70.48
C ALA A 154 11.65 -5.06 70.76
N THR A 155 12.62 -5.74 71.37
CA THR A 155 12.51 -7.12 71.83
C THR A 155 11.51 -7.13 72.98
N ASP A 156 10.24 -6.96 72.65
CA ASP A 156 9.15 -7.20 73.58
C ASP A 156 9.11 -8.71 73.80
N SER A 157 9.69 -9.13 74.92
CA SER A 157 9.68 -10.50 75.42
C SER A 157 8.28 -10.83 75.98
N GLY A 158 7.27 -10.69 75.14
CA GLY A 158 5.86 -10.94 75.43
C GLY A 158 5.49 -12.39 75.17
N ASP A 159 5.71 -13.20 76.20
CA ASP A 159 5.09 -14.52 76.41
C ASP A 159 3.56 -14.43 76.17
N GLY A 160 3.02 -15.16 75.18
CA GLY A 160 1.63 -14.92 74.78
C GLY A 160 1.06 -15.82 73.68
N ALA A 161 0.81 -17.08 74.04
CA ALA A 161 -0.32 -17.92 73.61
C ALA A 161 -0.73 -17.93 72.11
N ALA A 162 -0.52 -19.09 71.50
CA ALA A 162 -1.15 -19.53 70.27
C ALA A 162 -2.68 -19.37 70.28
N PRO A 163 -3.27 -18.97 69.14
CA PRO A 163 -4.53 -19.51 68.70
C PRO A 163 -4.34 -20.37 67.44
N GLU A 164 -4.59 -21.66 67.61
CA GLU A 164 -4.95 -22.57 66.53
C GLU A 164 -6.21 -22.05 65.84
N GLY A 165 -6.19 -21.96 64.51
CA GLY A 165 -7.34 -21.49 63.74
C GLY A 165 -7.03 -21.30 62.27
N ALA A 166 -6.76 -22.40 61.58
CA ALA A 166 -6.78 -22.44 60.12
C ALA A 166 -8.20 -22.15 59.59
N PRO A 167 -8.33 -21.43 58.48
CA PRO A 167 -9.31 -21.81 57.49
C PRO A 167 -8.61 -22.24 56.20
N GLU A 168 -8.80 -23.52 55.87
CA GLU A 168 -8.64 -23.97 54.49
C GLU A 168 -9.69 -23.26 53.63
N VAL A 169 -9.23 -22.47 52.67
CA VAL A 169 -10.07 -21.97 51.59
C VAL A 169 -9.66 -22.73 50.34
N GLY A 170 -10.30 -23.88 50.18
CA GLY A 170 -10.42 -24.56 48.90
C GLY A 170 -11.24 -23.69 47.94
N GLY A 171 -10.77 -23.62 46.71
CA GLY A 171 -11.40 -22.90 45.62
C GLY A 171 -10.89 -23.49 44.32
N ASP A 172 -11.24 -24.76 44.11
CA ASP A 172 -11.27 -25.39 42.80
C ASP A 172 -12.30 -24.63 41.94
N ASP A 173 -11.84 -23.92 40.92
CA ASP A 173 -12.70 -23.41 39.85
C ASP A 173 -12.03 -23.77 38.52
N GLU A 174 -12.20 -25.04 38.15
CA GLU A 174 -12.03 -25.53 36.78
C GLU A 174 -13.17 -24.95 35.95
N ALA A 175 -12.87 -23.93 35.16
CA ALA A 175 -13.72 -23.52 34.05
C ALA A 175 -13.20 -24.18 32.76
N ASP A 176 -13.73 -25.36 32.49
CA ASP A 176 -13.85 -25.92 31.15
C ASP A 176 -14.50 -24.89 30.22
N ALA A 177 -13.76 -24.49 29.18
CA ALA A 177 -14.32 -23.83 28.01
C ALA A 177 -13.87 -24.62 26.77
N GLU A 178 -14.48 -25.79 26.60
CA GLU A 178 -14.66 -26.36 25.27
C GLU A 178 -15.62 -25.48 24.49
N GLY A 179 -15.15 -24.92 23.39
CA GLY A 179 -15.94 -24.11 22.46
C GLY A 179 -15.20 -24.03 21.15
N GLY A 180 -15.52 -24.94 20.24
CA GLY A 180 -14.95 -25.00 18.90
C GLY A 180 -15.29 -23.79 18.05
N ASP A 181 -14.45 -23.55 17.06
CA ASP A 181 -14.90 -23.28 15.69
C ASP A 181 -13.71 -23.51 14.76
N GLU A 182 -13.76 -24.64 14.07
CA GLU A 182 -12.95 -24.89 12.89
C GLU A 182 -13.53 -24.02 11.77
N ALA A 183 -12.99 -22.83 11.59
CA ALA A 183 -13.21 -22.07 10.37
C ALA A 183 -12.23 -22.59 9.30
N GLU A 184 -12.70 -23.59 8.56
CA GLU A 184 -12.22 -23.84 7.21
C GLU A 184 -12.36 -22.54 6.40
N VAL A 185 -11.22 -21.92 6.07
CA VAL A 185 -11.17 -20.90 5.03
C VAL A 185 -10.87 -21.63 3.74
N GLU A 186 -11.93 -22.20 3.15
CA GLU A 186 -11.96 -22.55 1.74
C GLU A 186 -12.50 -21.38 0.93
N GLY A 187 -11.81 -21.08 -0.17
CA GLY A 187 -12.24 -20.14 -1.22
C GLY A 187 -11.68 -18.72 -1.02
N SER A 188 -11.22 -18.03 -2.05
CA SER A 188 -11.28 -18.30 -3.48
C SER A 188 -10.43 -17.23 -4.18
N ASP A 189 -10.03 -17.55 -5.41
CA ASP A 189 -9.68 -16.61 -6.47
C ASP A 189 -8.23 -16.10 -6.55
N ASP A 190 -7.30 -17.06 -6.75
CA ASP A 190 -6.09 -16.83 -7.54
C ASP A 190 -6.50 -16.60 -9.01
N ALA A 191 -6.92 -15.37 -9.32
CA ALA A 191 -7.09 -14.90 -10.68
C ALA A 191 -5.69 -14.67 -11.27
N GLY A 192 -5.37 -15.50 -12.27
CA GLY A 192 -4.09 -15.48 -12.94
C GLY A 192 -3.71 -14.11 -13.48
N THR A 193 -2.43 -13.79 -13.34
CA THR A 193 -1.72 -12.99 -14.33
C THR A 193 -0.67 -13.89 -14.95
N GLU A 194 -1.01 -14.33 -16.15
CA GLU A 194 -0.14 -15.02 -17.09
C GLU A 194 1.20 -14.30 -17.14
N GLY A 195 2.26 -15.02 -16.79
CA GLY A 195 3.63 -14.60 -17.06
C GLY A 195 3.77 -14.51 -18.57
N GLY A 196 3.70 -13.29 -19.09
CA GLY A 196 3.96 -13.00 -20.49
C GLY A 196 5.33 -13.53 -20.86
N ASP A 197 5.33 -14.37 -21.90
CA ASP A 197 6.49 -14.84 -22.61
C ASP A 197 7.49 -13.69 -22.81
N GLY A 198 8.65 -13.84 -22.18
CA GLY A 198 9.82 -13.08 -22.55
C GLY A 198 10.16 -13.46 -23.98
N ALA A 199 9.79 -12.60 -24.92
CA ALA A 199 10.30 -12.65 -26.27
C ALA A 199 11.83 -12.60 -26.20
N GLU A 200 12.46 -13.73 -26.52
CA GLU A 200 13.86 -13.78 -26.88
C GLU A 200 14.06 -12.80 -28.05
N VAL A 201 14.75 -11.71 -27.75
CA VAL A 201 15.28 -10.79 -28.75
C VAL A 201 16.29 -11.56 -29.59
N ASP A 202 15.88 -11.81 -30.83
CA ASP A 202 16.71 -12.28 -31.94
C ASP A 202 17.89 -11.30 -32.11
N ALA A 203 19.06 -11.71 -31.64
CA ALA A 203 20.31 -11.01 -31.89
C ALA A 203 20.78 -11.36 -33.31
N GLY A 204 20.19 -10.69 -34.31
CA GLY A 204 20.81 -10.54 -35.61
C GLY A 204 22.06 -9.67 -35.49
N ASP A 205 23.20 -10.27 -35.15
CA ASP A 205 24.51 -9.63 -35.29
C ASP A 205 25.15 -10.07 -36.61
N GLU A 206 25.35 -9.08 -37.45
CA GLU A 206 25.86 -9.18 -38.80
C GLU A 206 27.38 -9.20 -38.79
N ALA A 207 27.98 -10.36 -39.01
CA ALA A 207 29.41 -10.44 -39.32
C ALA A 207 29.60 -10.64 -40.83
N GLY A 208 29.91 -9.53 -41.50
CA GLY A 208 30.25 -9.46 -42.92
C GLY A 208 31.37 -10.41 -43.31
N ALA A 209 31.14 -11.14 -44.41
CA ALA A 209 32.17 -11.82 -45.15
C ALA A 209 32.88 -10.81 -46.06
N GLU A 210 34.04 -10.32 -45.62
CA GLU A 210 35.00 -9.66 -46.50
C GLU A 210 36.17 -10.60 -46.79
N GLY A 211 36.51 -10.72 -48.08
CA GLY A 211 37.87 -11.08 -48.50
C GLY A 211 37.98 -12.32 -49.39
N GLY A 212 37.69 -12.16 -50.67
CA GLY A 212 38.10 -13.10 -51.71
C GLY A 212 38.34 -12.38 -53.03
N ASP A 213 39.60 -12.00 -53.28
CA ASP A 213 40.31 -12.12 -54.57
C ASP A 213 41.83 -12.01 -54.32
#